data_AF-A0A3N1AV06-F1
#
_entry.id   AF-A0A3N1AV06-F1
#
_cell.length_a   1.000
_cell.length_b   1.000
_cell.length_c   1.000
_cell.angle_alpha   90.00
_cell.angle_beta   90.00
_cell.angle_gamma   90.00
#
_symmetry.space_group_name_H-M   'P 1'
#
loop_
_entity.id
_entity.type
_entity.pdbx_description
1 polymer ?
#
loop_
_entity_poly.entity_id
_entity_poly.type
_entity_poly.pdbx_seq_one_letter_code
_entity_poly.pdbx_strand_id
1 'polypeptide(L)'
;MTTDSWLLIYAMLSAYCLAGCLMEHFAVFSGWPAVARGEFRAVQTAQGHGSGVVYVLPKVLLTALLIVLLAVAPDGIPAWPLWASMAVLAVSWASAALIQIPIQLRIRRTAETREIERLRRTDWVRVLAMVAHVGFVIVVVTVA
;
A
#
# COMPACT_ATOMS: atom_id res chain seq x y z
N MET A 1 4.16 22.49 14.33
CA MET A 1 2.92 21.68 14.18
C MET A 1 2.53 21.16 15.54
N THR A 2 1.23 21.14 15.86
CA THR A 2 0.72 20.50 17.08
C THR A 2 0.70 18.98 16.92
N THR A 3 0.68 18.23 18.03
CA THR A 3 0.53 16.77 18.03
C THR A 3 -0.72 16.34 17.24
N ASP A 4 -1.86 17.02 17.43
CA ASP A 4 -3.10 16.74 16.69
C ASP A 4 -2.93 16.87 15.17
N SER A 5 -2.18 17.88 14.72
CA SER A 5 -1.93 18.10 13.30
C SER A 5 -1.12 16.93 12.71
N TRP A 6 -0.13 16.44 13.45
CA TRP A 6 0.67 15.28 13.05
C TRP A 6 -0.19 14.02 12.92
N LEU A 7 -1.02 13.76 13.94
CA LEU A 7 -1.91 12.59 13.98
C LEU A 7 -2.95 12.61 12.87
N LEU A 8 -3.55 13.79 12.59
CA LEU A 8 -4.52 13.93 11.52
C LEU A 8 -3.90 13.63 10.15
N ILE A 9 -2.74 14.22 9.84
CA ILE A 9 -2.05 13.98 8.57
C ILE A 9 -1.67 12.52 8.42
N TYR A 10 -1.12 11.91 9.49
CA TYR A 10 -0.75 10.50 9.49
C TYR A 10 -1.96 9.58 9.31
N ALA A 11 -3.09 9.86 9.96
CA ALA A 11 -4.33 9.11 9.81
C ALA A 11 -4.91 9.22 8.40
N MET A 12 -5.04 10.44 7.86
CA MET A 12 -5.57 10.67 6.52
C MET A 12 -4.71 10.00 5.44
N LEU A 13 -3.39 10.16 5.53
CA LEU A 13 -2.48 9.57 4.56
C LEU A 13 -2.46 8.04 4.64
N SER A 14 -2.56 7.48 5.84
CA SER A 14 -2.68 6.03 6.06
C SER A 14 -3.98 5.46 5.47
N ALA A 15 -5.11 6.13 5.73
CA ALA A 15 -6.40 5.74 5.17
C ALA A 15 -6.42 5.83 3.63
N TYR A 16 -5.84 6.91 3.07
CA TYR A 16 -5.69 7.08 1.64
C TYR A 16 -4.85 5.95 1.01
N CYS A 17 -3.73 5.58 1.63
CA CYS A 17 -2.90 4.48 1.15
C CYS A 17 -3.61 3.12 1.26
N LEU A 18 -4.41 2.89 2.31
CA LEU A 18 -5.23 1.68 2.39
C LEU A 18 -6.26 1.65 1.25
N ALA A 19 -6.95 2.76 0.98
CA ALA A 19 -7.89 2.85 -0.13
C ALA A 19 -7.21 2.56 -1.49
N GLY A 20 -6.02 3.12 -1.74
CA GLY A 20 -5.23 2.83 -2.94
C GLY A 20 -4.84 1.34 -3.05
N CYS A 21 -4.43 0.72 -1.94
CA CYS A 21 -4.12 -0.70 -1.88
C CYS A 21 -5.34 -1.59 -2.19
N LEU A 22 -6.50 -1.25 -1.62
CA LEU A 22 -7.75 -1.98 -1.86
C LEU A 22 -8.26 -1.78 -3.28
N MET A 23 -8.10 -0.58 -3.86
CA MET A 23 -8.41 -0.31 -5.25
C MET A 23 -7.60 -1.20 -6.20
N GLU A 24 -6.28 -1.31 -5.99
CA GLU A 24 -5.46 -2.22 -6.81
C GLU A 24 -5.95 -3.67 -6.69
N HIS A 25 -6.25 -4.13 -5.47
CA HIS A 25 -6.69 -5.50 -5.24
C HIS A 25 -8.07 -5.81 -5.85
N PHE A 26 -9.07 -4.99 -5.54
CA PHE A 26 -10.48 -5.25 -5.82
C PHE A 26 -10.98 -4.70 -7.15
N ALA A 27 -10.33 -3.68 -7.73
CA ALA A 27 -10.74 -3.09 -9.00
C ALA A 27 -9.74 -3.37 -10.12
N VAL A 28 -8.44 -3.21 -9.86
CA VAL A 28 -7.43 -3.34 -10.92
C VAL A 28 -7.13 -4.82 -11.21
N PHE A 29 -6.56 -5.56 -10.26
CA PHE A 29 -6.12 -6.94 -10.49
C PHE A 29 -7.29 -7.91 -10.72
N SER A 30 -8.43 -7.65 -10.09
CA SER A 30 -9.67 -8.43 -10.29
C SER A 30 -10.30 -8.21 -11.68
N GLY A 31 -10.12 -7.04 -12.28
CA GLY A 31 -10.67 -6.68 -13.59
C GLY A 31 -9.83 -7.18 -14.76
N TRP A 32 -8.54 -7.45 -14.54
CA TRP A 32 -7.59 -7.92 -15.55
C TRP A 32 -8.03 -9.16 -16.34
N PRO A 33 -8.66 -10.20 -15.74
CA PRO A 33 -9.16 -11.35 -16.50
C PRO A 33 -10.24 -11.03 -17.54
N ALA A 34 -10.93 -9.90 -17.42
CA ALA A 34 -11.97 -9.48 -18.37
C ALA A 34 -11.42 -8.69 -19.57
N VAL A 35 -10.13 -8.33 -19.57
CA VAL A 35 -9.50 -7.53 -20.63
C VAL A 35 -9.04 -8.45 -21.76
N ALA A 36 -9.35 -8.07 -23.01
CA ALA A 36 -8.89 -8.81 -24.17
C ALA A 36 -7.35 -8.84 -24.26
N ARG A 37 -6.77 -9.98 -24.66
CA ARG A 37 -5.30 -10.16 -24.69
C ARG A 37 -4.56 -9.10 -25.51
N GLY A 38 -5.14 -8.64 -26.62
CA GLY A 38 -4.54 -7.61 -27.48
C GLY A 38 -4.44 -6.23 -26.82
N GLU A 39 -5.36 -5.92 -25.91
CA GLU A 39 -5.45 -4.62 -25.22
C GLU A 39 -4.76 -4.65 -23.86
N PHE A 40 -4.56 -5.85 -23.30
CA PHE A 40 -4.09 -6.07 -21.95
C PHE A 40 -2.84 -5.26 -21.58
N ARG A 41 -1.82 -5.26 -22.44
CA ARG A 41 -0.57 -4.54 -22.16
C ARG A 41 -0.78 -3.03 -22.06
N ALA A 42 -1.63 -2.46 -22.91
CA ALA A 42 -1.95 -1.04 -22.88
C ALA A 42 -2.69 -0.67 -21.59
N VAL A 43 -3.73 -1.45 -21.26
CA VAL A 43 -4.51 -1.30 -20.02
C VAL A 43 -3.63 -1.42 -18.78
N GLN A 44 -2.83 -2.50 -18.69
CA GLN A 44 -1.94 -2.73 -17.56
C GLN A 44 -0.89 -1.61 -17.41
N THR A 45 -0.35 -1.09 -18.51
CA THR A 45 0.64 0.00 -18.45
C THR A 45 -0.02 1.31 -17.98
N ALA A 46 -1.21 1.63 -18.49
CA ALA A 46 -1.95 2.81 -18.06
C ALA A 46 -2.34 2.75 -16.57
N GLN A 47 -2.89 1.61 -16.13
CA GLN A 47 -3.25 1.38 -14.73
C GLN A 47 -2.02 1.31 -13.81
N GLY A 48 -0.89 0.79 -14.29
CA GLY A 48 0.37 0.78 -13.55
C GLY A 48 0.92 2.18 -13.31
N HIS A 49 0.89 3.07 -14.31
CA HIS A 49 1.25 4.48 -14.13
C HIS A 49 0.29 5.18 -13.16
N GLY A 50 -1.03 4.96 -13.31
CA GLY A 50 -2.04 5.50 -12.40
C GLY A 50 -1.81 5.06 -10.96
N SER A 51 -1.57 3.77 -10.72
CA SER A 51 -1.32 3.21 -9.38
C SER A 51 0.01 3.70 -8.80
N GLY A 52 1.02 3.92 -9.65
CA GLY A 52 2.28 4.56 -9.25
C GLY A 52 2.07 5.96 -8.65
N VAL A 53 1.26 6.79 -9.31
CA VAL A 53 0.98 8.17 -8.87
C VAL A 53 0.01 8.20 -7.69
N VAL A 54 -1.08 7.43 -7.76
CA VAL A 54 -2.21 7.50 -6.80
C VAL A 54 -1.96 6.67 -5.54
N TYR A 55 -1.10 5.66 -5.58
CA TYR A 55 -0.87 4.80 -4.41
C TYR A 55 0.60 4.72 -4.01
N VAL A 56 1.50 4.39 -4.94
CA VAL A 56 2.91 4.14 -4.60
C VAL A 56 3.58 5.40 -4.06
N LEU A 57 3.43 6.54 -4.75
CA LEU A 57 4.00 7.81 -4.31
C LEU A 57 3.46 8.26 -2.93
N PRO A 58 2.13 8.30 -2.69
CA PRO A 58 1.57 8.55 -1.36
C PRO A 58 2.07 7.58 -0.28
N LYS A 59 2.29 6.30 -0.61
CA LYS A 59 2.85 5.33 0.34
C LYS A 59 4.32 5.60 0.66
N VAL A 60 5.10 6.10 -0.29
CA VAL A 60 6.47 6.59 -0.03
C VAL A 60 6.42 7.77 0.94
N LEU A 61 5.53 8.74 0.70
CA LEU A 61 5.33 9.87 1.61
C LEU A 61 4.89 9.42 3.00
N LEU A 62 4.01 8.43 3.09
CA LEU A 62 3.58 7.82 4.36
C LEU A 62 4.75 7.20 5.11
N THR A 63 5.62 6.49 4.39
CA THR A 63 6.82 5.88 4.96
C THR A 63 7.77 6.95 5.50
N ALA A 64 7.99 8.02 4.73
CA ALA A 64 8.81 9.15 5.15
C ALA A 64 8.21 9.87 6.37
N LEU A 65 6.90 10.11 6.38
CA LEU A 65 6.19 10.71 7.52
C LEU A 65 6.36 9.87 8.79
N LEU A 66 6.24 8.54 8.68
CA LEU A 66 6.40 7.65 9.82
C LEU A 66 7.83 7.67 10.38
N ILE A 67 8.84 7.74 9.50
CA ILE A 67 10.24 7.95 9.91
C ILE A 67 10.39 9.28 10.66
N VAL A 68 9.79 10.36 10.15
CA VAL A 68 9.82 11.67 10.81
C VAL A 68 9.14 11.63 12.18
N LEU A 69 7.98 10.99 12.31
CA LEU A 69 7.28 10.84 13.60
C LEU A 69 8.13 10.07 14.62
N LEU A 70 8.80 9.00 14.20
CA LEU A 70 9.71 8.23 15.05
C LEU A 70 10.95 9.05 15.47
N ALA A 71 11.46 9.92 14.60
CA ALA A 71 12.64 10.73 14.87
C ALA A 71 12.35 11.97 15.71
N VAL A 72 11.25 12.66 15.44
CA VAL A 72 10.82 13.86 16.19
C VAL A 72 10.24 13.47 17.55
N ALA A 73 9.57 12.31 17.62
CA ALA A 73 8.91 11.79 18.81
C ALA A 73 8.07 12.86 19.55
N PRO A 74 6.99 13.39 18.93
CA PRO A 74 6.15 14.41 19.56
C PRO A 74 5.62 13.94 20.91
N ASP A 75 5.62 14.83 21.90
CA ASP A 75 5.10 14.54 23.24
C ASP A 75 3.66 14.00 23.16
N GLY A 76 3.38 12.96 23.96
CA GLY A 76 2.08 12.28 24.00
C GLY A 76 1.94 11.08 23.07
N ILE A 77 2.79 10.94 22.04
CA ILE A 77 2.70 9.81 21.11
C ILE A 77 3.54 8.62 21.60
N PRO A 78 2.95 7.46 21.94
CA PRO A 78 3.75 6.28 22.28
C PRO A 78 4.52 5.76 21.05
N ALA A 79 5.77 5.36 21.26
CA ALA A 79 6.65 4.91 20.17
C ALA A 79 6.35 3.48 19.68
N TRP A 80 5.84 2.60 20.54
CA TRP A 80 5.63 1.19 20.19
C TRP A 80 4.65 0.96 19.01
N PRO A 81 3.50 1.65 18.89
CA PRO A 81 2.61 1.44 17.75
C PRO A 81 3.17 2.05 16.46
N LEU A 82 4.01 3.09 16.54
CA LEU A 82 4.73 3.63 15.39
C LEU A 82 5.76 2.62 14.85
N TRP A 83 6.50 1.95 15.73
CA TRP A 83 7.42 0.87 15.33
C TRP A 83 6.66 -0.34 14.77
N ALA A 84 5.54 -0.73 15.38
CA ALA A 84 4.70 -1.81 14.88
C ALA A 84 4.12 -1.48 13.48
N SER A 85 3.64 -0.25 13.30
CA SER A 85 3.22 0.30 12.01
C SER A 85 4.36 0.26 10.97
N MET A 86 5.57 0.66 11.36
CA MET A 86 6.74 0.62 10.46
C MET A 86 7.06 -0.82 10.03
N ALA A 87 7.02 -1.78 10.96
CA ALA A 87 7.29 -3.18 10.66
C ALA A 87 6.30 -3.75 9.65
N VAL A 88 4.98 -3.54 9.84
CA VAL A 88 3.98 -4.03 8.88
C VAL A 88 4.04 -3.28 7.54
N LEU A 89 4.37 -1.98 7.55
CA LEU A 89 4.58 -1.23 6.31
C LEU A 89 5.81 -1.76 5.54
N ALA A 90 6.87 -2.15 6.24
CA ALA A 90 8.03 -2.83 5.65
C ALA A 90 7.66 -4.18 5.02
N VAL A 91 6.82 -4.98 5.68
CA VAL A 91 6.26 -6.22 5.09
C VAL A 91 5.48 -5.91 3.80
N SER A 92 4.67 -4.85 3.81
CA SER A 92 3.92 -4.41 2.64
C SER A 92 4.84 -4.02 1.46
N TRP A 93 5.96 -3.33 1.73
CA TRP A 93 6.98 -3.00 0.73
C TRP A 93 7.76 -4.22 0.24
N ALA A 94 8.17 -5.10 1.13
CA ALA A 94 8.89 -6.32 0.80
C ALA A 94 8.04 -7.25 -0.08
N SER A 95 6.76 -7.43 0.27
CA SER A 95 5.81 -8.15 -0.59
C SER A 95 5.78 -7.52 -1.98
N ALA A 96 5.59 -6.19 -2.06
CA ALA A 96 5.49 -5.50 -3.35
C ALA A 96 6.73 -5.72 -4.23
N ALA A 97 7.92 -5.52 -3.66
CA ALA A 97 9.19 -5.62 -4.37
C ALA A 97 9.53 -7.06 -4.79
N LEU A 98 9.31 -8.03 -3.90
CA LEU A 98 9.77 -9.41 -4.09
C LEU A 98 8.73 -10.30 -4.77
N ILE A 99 7.44 -9.95 -4.70
CA ILE A 99 6.34 -10.80 -5.16
C ILE A 99 5.53 -10.11 -6.26
N GLN A 100 4.90 -8.96 -5.95
CA GLN A 100 3.96 -8.34 -6.89
C GLN A 100 4.67 -7.82 -8.16
N ILE A 101 5.76 -7.07 -8.03
CA ILE A 101 6.48 -6.51 -9.20
C ILE A 101 6.97 -7.62 -10.15
N PRO A 102 7.64 -8.70 -9.70
CA PRO A 102 8.05 -9.78 -10.58
C PRO A 102 6.88 -10.47 -11.29
N ILE A 103 5.77 -10.70 -10.59
CA ILE A 103 4.57 -11.32 -11.19
C ILE A 103 3.95 -10.37 -12.23
N GLN A 104 3.81 -9.08 -11.93
CA GLN A 104 3.28 -8.09 -12.86
C GLN A 104 4.13 -7.96 -14.14
N LEU A 105 5.45 -8.01 -14.02
CA LEU A 105 6.36 -8.02 -15.18
C LEU A 105 6.20 -9.27 -16.04
N ARG A 106 5.90 -10.42 -15.43
CA ARG A 106 5.61 -11.67 -16.14
C ARG A 106 4.25 -11.59 -16.84
N ILE A 107 3.22 -11.15 -16.13
CA ILE A 107 1.87 -10.89 -16.67
C ILE A 107 1.93 -9.94 -17.87
N ARG A 108 2.77 -8.90 -17.82
CA ARG A 108 2.95 -7.95 -18.94
C ARG A 108 3.45 -8.59 -20.22
N ARG A 109 4.17 -9.72 -20.10
CA ARG A 109 4.72 -10.47 -21.24
C ARG A 109 3.75 -11.54 -21.74
N THR A 110 3.05 -12.23 -20.84
CA THR A 110 2.27 -13.43 -21.19
C THR A 110 0.76 -13.22 -21.21
N ALA A 111 0.24 -12.22 -20.50
CA ALA A 111 -1.20 -12.00 -20.26
C ALA A 111 -1.93 -13.26 -19.76
N GLU A 112 -1.22 -14.13 -19.04
CA GLU A 112 -1.79 -15.40 -18.56
C GLU A 112 -2.64 -15.22 -17.31
N THR A 113 -3.88 -15.71 -17.39
CA THR A 113 -4.85 -15.69 -16.28
C THR A 113 -4.31 -16.37 -15.02
N ARG A 114 -3.50 -17.42 -15.16
CA ARG A 114 -2.90 -18.12 -14.02
C ARG A 114 -1.97 -17.23 -13.19
N GLU A 115 -1.18 -16.38 -13.85
CA GLU A 115 -0.29 -15.44 -13.16
C GLU A 115 -1.08 -14.28 -12.53
N ILE A 116 -2.16 -13.84 -13.19
CA ILE A 116 -3.08 -12.85 -12.61
C ILE A 116 -3.73 -13.38 -11.33
N GLU A 117 -4.19 -14.64 -11.32
CA GLU A 117 -4.77 -15.25 -10.13
C GLU A 117 -3.72 -15.45 -9.03
N ARG A 118 -2.50 -15.83 -9.41
CA ARG A 118 -1.37 -15.89 -8.47
C ARG A 118 -1.10 -14.52 -7.84
N LEU A 119 -1.12 -13.44 -8.64
CA LEU A 119 -0.95 -12.07 -8.16
C LEU A 119 -2.03 -11.71 -7.14
N ARG A 120 -3.31 -11.96 -7.47
CA ARG A 120 -4.44 -11.68 -6.56
C ARG A 120 -4.29 -12.42 -5.24
N ARG A 121 -3.96 -13.71 -5.27
CA ARG A 121 -3.79 -14.50 -4.05
C ARG A 121 -2.65 -13.99 -3.18
N THR A 122 -1.51 -13.63 -3.79
CA THR A 122 -0.35 -13.15 -3.00
C THR A 122 -0.48 -11.69 -2.58
N ASP A 123 -1.29 -10.89 -3.26
CA ASP A 123 -1.54 -9.49 -2.91
C ASP A 123 -2.26 -9.33 -1.56
N TRP A 124 -2.95 -10.36 -1.07
CA TRP A 124 -3.52 -10.37 0.28
C TRP A 124 -2.50 -10.09 1.39
N VAL A 125 -1.23 -10.47 1.21
CA VAL A 125 -0.16 -10.13 2.16
C VAL A 125 -0.04 -8.61 2.29
N ARG A 126 -0.06 -7.89 1.17
CA ARG A 126 0.04 -6.43 1.12
C ARG A 126 -1.20 -5.76 1.69
N VAL A 127 -2.39 -6.29 1.37
CA VAL A 127 -3.67 -5.81 1.91
C VAL A 127 -3.72 -5.96 3.42
N LEU A 128 -3.44 -7.15 3.96
CA LEU A 128 -3.45 -7.41 5.40
C LEU A 128 -2.42 -6.55 6.13
N ALA A 129 -1.23 -6.36 5.54
CA ALA A 129 -0.21 -5.48 6.10
C ALA A 129 -0.68 -4.01 6.16
N MET A 130 -1.36 -3.51 5.12
CA MET A 130 -1.92 -2.15 5.12
C MET A 130 -3.10 -1.99 6.10
N VAL A 131 -3.94 -3.02 6.26
CA VAL A 131 -5.01 -3.03 7.27
C VAL A 131 -4.41 -3.00 8.67
N ALA A 132 -3.40 -3.83 8.94
CA ALA A 132 -2.69 -3.83 10.23
C ALA A 132 -2.02 -2.48 10.50
N HIS A 133 -1.40 -1.86 9.49
CA HIS A 133 -0.84 -0.51 9.58
C HIS A 133 -1.89 0.50 10.05
N VAL A 134 -3.06 0.55 9.39
CA VAL A 134 -4.15 1.44 9.79
C VAL A 134 -4.68 1.10 11.17
N GLY A 135 -4.70 -0.18 11.57
CA GLY A 135 -5.02 -0.58 12.94
C GLY A 135 -4.07 0.06 13.97
N PHE A 136 -2.77 0.03 13.74
CA PHE A 136 -1.80 0.69 14.62
C PHE A 136 -1.92 2.22 14.58
N VAL A 137 -2.25 2.81 13.43
CA VAL A 137 -2.54 4.25 13.32
C VAL A 137 -3.73 4.63 14.21
N ILE A 138 -4.81 3.84 14.18
CA ILE A 138 -5.97 4.06 15.06
C ILE A 138 -5.54 4.00 16.52
N VAL A 139 -4.74 2.99 16.90
CA VAL A 139 -4.19 2.90 18.27
C VAL A 139 -3.46 4.20 18.62
N VAL A 140 -2.51 4.66 17.79
CA VAL A 140 -1.76 5.91 18.00
C VAL A 140 -2.70 7.09 18.24
N VAL A 141 -3.71 7.27 17.39
CA VAL A 141 -4.65 8.40 17.48
C VAL A 141 -5.52 8.33 18.73
N THR A 142 -5.84 7.13 19.22
CA THR A 142 -6.71 6.95 20.39
C THR A 142 -6.00 7.05 21.74
N VAL A 143 -4.68 6.91 21.77
CA VAL A 143 -3.88 6.87 23.01
C VAL A 143 -2.99 8.10 23.21
N ALA A 144 -2.83 8.92 22.18
CA ALA A 144 -2.12 10.19 22.22
C ALA A 144 -3.04 11.31 22.70
#